data_AF-A0A3C1NLA8-F1
#
_entry.id   AF-A0A3C1NLA8-F1
#
_cell.length_a   1.000
_cell.length_b   1.000
_cell.length_c   1.000
_cell.angle_alpha   90.00
_cell.angle_beta   90.00
_cell.angle_gamma   90.00
#
_symmetry.space_group_name_H-M   'P 1'
#
loop_
_entity.id
_entity.type
_entity.pdbx_description
1 polymer ?
#
loop_
_entity_poly.entity_id
_entity_poly.type
_entity_poly.pdbx_seq_one_letter_code
_entity_poly.pdbx_strand_id
1 'polypeptide(L)' 'MYFHSMGAEQNPRAYLVLVANSIAIVLIWMIINVFFGIYLGWGFFENSPGWKNWLYYALALGTLFLIGKFLYKKWKDYL' A
#
# COMPACT_ATOMS: atom_id res chain seq x y z
N MET A 1 23.36 -10.86 23.62
CA MET A 1 22.89 -10.92 22.23
C MET A 1 21.65 -10.03 22.13
N TYR A 2 21.85 -8.74 21.86
CA TYR A 2 20.77 -7.74 21.78
C TYR A 2 20.63 -7.31 20.33
N PHE A 3 19.71 -7.93 19.61
CA PHE A 3 19.31 -7.53 18.27
C PHE A 3 17.78 -7.45 18.24
N HIS A 4 17.15 -6.41 18.80
CA HIS A 4 15.72 -6.21 18.54
C HIS A 4 15.03 -4.84 18.81
N SER A 5 15.72 -3.69 18.99
CA SER A 5 14.96 -2.42 19.21
C SER A 5 15.66 -1.09 18.91
N MET A 6 16.87 -1.09 18.36
CA MET A 6 17.71 0.12 18.34
C MET A 6 17.09 1.32 17.61
N GLY A 7 16.25 1.14 16.58
CA GLY A 7 15.68 2.26 15.83
C GLY A 7 14.48 2.96 16.51
N ALA A 8 13.56 2.18 17.10
CA ALA A 8 12.33 2.72 17.71
C ALA A 8 12.58 3.28 19.12
N GLU A 9 13.45 2.65 19.91
CA GLU A 9 13.80 3.13 21.24
C GLU A 9 14.67 4.40 21.22
N GLN A 10 15.53 4.56 20.20
CA GLN A 10 16.39 5.75 20.09
C GLN A 10 15.63 6.99 19.61
N ASN A 11 14.56 6.86 18.82
CA ASN A 11 13.78 7.99 18.34
C ASN A 11 12.28 7.65 18.12
N PRO A 12 11.44 7.72 19.18
CA PRO A 12 10.03 7.37 19.10
C PRO A 12 9.25 8.26 18.13
N ARG A 13 9.67 9.52 17.93
CA ARG A 13 9.04 10.41 16.93
C ARG A 13 9.25 9.91 15.50
N ALA A 14 10.47 9.50 15.17
CA ALA A 14 10.78 8.97 13.83
C ALA A 14 9.98 7.68 13.54
N TYR A 15 9.82 6.82 14.54
CA TYR A 15 9.01 5.61 14.43
C TYR A 15 7.52 5.93 14.18
N LEU A 16 6.92 6.85 14.93
CA LEU A 16 5.53 7.27 14.71
C LEU A 16 5.32 7.86 13.30
N VAL A 17 6.28 8.65 12.81
CA VAL A 17 6.26 9.19 11.45
C VAL A 17 6.38 8.09 10.40
N LEU A 18 7.20 7.06 10.63
CA LEU A 18 7.29 5.89 9.75
C LEU A 18 5.94 5.18 9.63
N VAL A 19 5.29 4.91 10.78
CA VAL A 19 3.97 4.25 10.85
C VAL A 19 2.92 5.11 10.15
N ALA A 20 2.80 6.39 10.51
CA ALA A 20 1.83 7.31 9.93
C ALA A 20 1.98 7.42 8.41
N ASN A 21 3.22 7.54 7.91
CA ASN A 21 3.49 7.57 6.46
C ASN A 21 3.13 6.26 5.77
N SER A 22 3.32 5.12 6.45
CA SER A 22 2.98 3.80 5.91
C SER A 22 1.47 3.63 5.80
N ILE A 23 0.72 4.10 6.80
CA ILE A 23 -0.75 4.12 6.75
C ILE A 23 -1.23 5.09 5.66
N ALA A 24 -0.67 6.30 5.60
CA ALA A 24 -1.07 7.32 4.63
C ALA A 24 -0.93 6.84 3.18
N ILE A 25 0.18 6.17 2.81
CA ILE A 25 0.37 5.68 1.45
C ILE A 25 -0.63 4.58 1.07
N VAL A 26 -0.97 3.71 2.01
CA VAL A 26 -1.99 2.66 1.80
C VAL A 26 -3.38 3.30 1.68
N LEU A 27 -3.70 4.31 2.50
CA LEU A 27 -4.97 5.03 2.40
C LEU A 27 -5.12 5.76 1.07
N ILE A 28 -4.06 6.42 0.59
CA ILE A 28 -4.07 7.06 -0.74
C ILE A 28 -4.31 6.02 -1.83
N TRP A 29 -3.65 4.87 -1.75
CA TRP A 29 -3.87 3.77 -2.69
C TRP A 29 -5.31 3.25 -2.62
N MET A 30 -5.89 3.12 -1.43
CA MET A 30 -7.29 2.72 -1.25
C MET A 30 -8.25 3.73 -1.89
N ILE A 31 -8.03 5.04 -1.71
CA ILE A 31 -8.88 6.09 -2.33
C ILE A 31 -8.83 5.99 -3.85
N ILE A 32 -7.64 5.78 -4.42
CA ILE A 32 -7.47 5.57 -5.87
C ILE A 32 -8.28 4.35 -6.32
N ASN A 33 -8.20 3.22 -5.62
CA ASN A 33 -8.96 2.01 -5.97
C ASN A 33 -10.47 2.20 -5.81
N VAL A 34 -10.94 2.95 -4.80
CA VAL A 34 -12.36 3.31 -4.68
C VAL A 34 -12.79 4.16 -5.87
N PHE A 35 -11.99 5.15 -6.28
CA PHE A 35 -12.31 6.00 -7.41
C PHE A 35 -12.39 5.21 -8.73
N PHE A 36 -11.36 4.44 -9.08
CA PHE A 36 -11.37 3.69 -10.34
C PHE A 36 -12.28 2.46 -10.29
N GLY A 37 -12.24 1.70 -9.19
CA GLY A 37 -12.99 0.46 -9.05
C GLY A 37 -14.48 0.68 -8.85
N ILE A 38 -14.86 1.60 -7.97
CA ILE A 38 -16.26 1.83 -7.59
C ILE A 38 -16.85 3.00 -8.37
N TYR A 39 -16.26 4.20 -8.27
CA TYR A 39 -16.86 5.41 -8.86
C TYR A 39 -16.90 5.35 -10.40
N LEU A 40 -15.83 4.91 -11.05
CA LEU A 40 -15.81 4.67 -12.50
C LEU A 40 -16.32 3.29 -12.91
N GLY A 41 -16.60 2.42 -11.93
CA GLY A 41 -17.16 1.09 -12.12
C GLY A 41 -16.21 0.05 -12.72
N TRP A 42 -14.89 0.28 -12.76
CA TRP A 42 -13.95 -0.68 -13.38
C TRP A 42 -13.76 -1.95 -12.56
N GLY A 43 -14.24 -1.98 -11.31
CA GLY A 43 -14.25 -3.16 -10.45
C GLY A 43 -15.49 -4.04 -10.60
N PHE A 44 -16.51 -3.62 -11.36
CA PHE A 44 -17.74 -4.39 -11.53
C PHE A 44 -17.76 -5.18 -12.83
N PHE A 45 -18.31 -6.39 -12.77
CA PHE A 45 -18.51 -7.26 -13.93
C PHE A 45 -20.00 -7.34 -14.23
N GLU A 46 -20.43 -6.85 -15.40
CA GLU A 46 -21.85 -6.85 -15.78
C GLU A 46 -22.31 -8.19 -16.39
N ASN A 47 -21.42 -8.97 -17.03
CA ASN A 47 -21.70 -10.33 -17.54
C ASN A 47 -20.42 -11.15 -17.78
N SER A 48 -19.37 -10.50 -18.29
CA SER A 48 -18.04 -11.08 -18.48
C SER A 48 -16.98 -10.01 -18.18
N PRO A 49 -15.76 -10.41 -17.76
CA PRO A 49 -14.69 -9.46 -17.50
C PRO A 49 -14.26 -8.76 -18.80
N GLY A 50 -14.56 -7.47 -18.88
CA GLY A 50 -14.12 -6.61 -19.97
C GLY A 50 -12.65 -6.23 -19.83
N TRP A 51 -12.08 -5.66 -20.89
CA TRP A 51 -10.68 -5.25 -20.91
C TRP A 51 -10.34 -4.21 -19.83
N LYS A 52 -11.29 -3.32 -19.48
CA LYS A 52 -11.12 -2.32 -18.41
C LYS A 52 -10.96 -2.98 -17.04
N ASN A 53 -11.69 -4.04 -16.78
CA ASN A 53 -11.59 -4.76 -15.51
C ASN A 53 -10.23 -5.44 -15.40
N TRP A 54 -9.78 -6.12 -16.45
CA TRP A 54 -8.46 -6.75 -16.49
C TRP A 54 -7.35 -5.73 -16.26
N LEU A 55 -7.42 -4.57 -16.92
CA LEU A 55 -6.47 -3.48 -16.71
C LEU A 55 -6.51 -2.96 -15.26
N TYR A 56 -7.71 -2.73 -14.72
CA TYR A 56 -7.90 -2.29 -13.34
C TYR A 56 -7.28 -3.26 -12.34
N TYR A 57 -7.62 -4.55 -12.41
CA TYR A 57 -7.09 -5.55 -11.47
C TYR A 57 -5.59 -5.78 -11.64
N ALA A 58 -5.06 -5.76 -12.87
CA ALA A 58 -3.62 -5.86 -13.11
C ALA A 58 -2.87 -4.67 -12.49
N LEU A 59 -3.38 -3.44 -12.66
CA LEU A 59 -2.79 -2.24 -12.07
C LEU A 59 -2.95 -2.22 -10.55
N ALA A 60 -4.11 -2.59 -10.01
CA ALA A 60 -4.36 -2.66 -8.57
C ALA A 60 -3.40 -3.66 -7.89
N LEU A 61 -3.29 -4.88 -8.43
CA LEU A 61 -2.36 -5.89 -7.90
C LEU A 61 -0.90 -5.50 -8.08
N GLY A 62 -0.54 -4.96 -9.25
CA GLY A 62 0.81 -4.51 -9.54
C GLY A 62 1.26 -3.39 -8.59
N THR A 63 0.40 -2.38 -8.41
CA THR A 63 0.68 -1.27 -7.49
C THR A 63 0.66 -1.70 -6.03
N LEU A 64 -0.21 -2.63 -5.62
CA LEU A 64 -0.20 -3.20 -4.28
C LEU A 64 1.13 -3.90 -3.97
N PHE A 65 1.63 -4.71 -4.91
CA PHE A 65 2.93 -5.35 -4.79
C PHE A 65 4.08 -4.34 -4.68
N LEU A 66 4.06 -3.28 -5.49
CA LEU A 66 5.06 -2.22 -5.42
C LEU A 66 5.03 -1.45 -4.09
N ILE A 67 3.84 -1.14 -3.57
CA ILE A 67 3.67 -0.51 -2.25
C ILE A 67 4.18 -1.44 -1.16
N GLY A 68 3.84 -2.73 -1.21
CA GLY A 68 4.34 -3.74 -0.27
C GLY A 68 5.88 -3.79 -0.27
N LYS A 69 6.51 -3.82 -1.45
CA LYS A 69 7.98 -3.78 -1.59
C LYS A 69 8.58 -2.48 -1.07
N PHE A 70 7.95 -1.34 -1.37
CA PHE A 70 8.38 -0.02 -0.89
C PHE A 70 8.34 0.07 0.63
N LEU A 71 7.22 -0.37 1.24
CA LEU A 71 7.07 -0.42 2.68
C LEU A 71 8.07 -1.40 3.30
N TYR A 72 8.21 -2.61 2.79
CA TYR A 72 9.20 -3.57 3.29
C TYR A 72 10.62 -2.99 3.30
N LYS A 73 11.03 -2.33 2.21
CA LYS A 73 12.34 -1.67 2.14
C LYS A 73 12.47 -0.56 3.19
N LYS A 74 11.41 0.24 3.39
CA LYS A 74 11.39 1.35 4.35
C LYS A 74 11.44 0.88 5.81
N TRP A 75 10.81 -0.25 6.10
CA TRP A 75 10.77 -0.85 7.43
C TRP A 75 12.03 -1.64 7.76
N LYS A 76 12.80 -2.08 6.76
CA LYS A 76 14.07 -2.78 6.95
C LYS A 76 15.10 -1.97 7.77
N ASP A 77 15.05 -0.64 7.69
CA ASP A 77 15.96 0.22 8.46
C ASP A 77 15.59 0.30 9.95
N TYR A 78 14.40 -0.19 10.33
CA TYR A 78 13.85 -0.12 11.69
C TYR A 78 13.56 -1.51 12.32
N LEU A 79 13.67 -2.60 11.55
CA LEU A 79 13.55 -4.00 11.97
C LEU A 79 14.92 -4.57 12.34
#